data_AF-A0A3A0AXR6-F1
#
_entry.id   AF-A0A3A0AXR6-F1
#
_cell.length_a   1.000
_cell.length_b   1.000
_cell.length_c   1.000
_cell.angle_alpha   90.00
_cell.angle_beta   90.00
_cell.angle_gamma   90.00
#
_symmetry.space_group_name_H-M   'P 1'
#
loop_
_entity.id
_entity.type
_entity.pdbx_description
1 polymer ?
#
loop_
_entity_poly.entity_id
_entity_poly.type
_entity_poly.pdbx_seq_one_letter_code
_entity_poly.pdbx_strand_id
1 'polypeptide(L)'
;VPNPKWLFQSDLNEYWSVGDTINVSIGQGHLLCTPLQMLNGTVRIANRGTLWRPRVIKALLDEEGNVVREFPPQPLQTQPLVASNGLATIDREHLEVVREGMRRTVTEGTAVGQITFSDPPIGAKSGTAEFGEAVDGKYSEGHAWFSAFGPYDDPEIAVVVLVVGGHQGSVYAGPIANRILDAYFHEPGIRTANP
;
A
#
# COMPACT_ATOMS: atom_id res chain seq x y z
N VAL A 1 8.30 -12.20 -3.02
CA VAL A 1 9.41 -11.44 -2.43
C VAL A 1 10.71 -12.15 -2.82
N PRO A 2 11.73 -11.44 -3.33
CA PRO A 2 13.04 -12.02 -3.66
C PRO A 2 13.65 -12.75 -2.45
N ASN A 3 14.42 -13.80 -2.71
CA ASN A 3 15.10 -14.60 -1.69
C ASN A 3 16.34 -15.28 -2.29
N PRO A 4 17.21 -15.90 -1.48
CA PRO A 4 18.44 -16.51 -1.98
C PRO A 4 18.23 -17.57 -3.07
N LYS A 5 17.18 -18.39 -2.93
CA LYS A 5 16.84 -19.40 -3.92
C LYS A 5 16.44 -18.77 -5.25
N TRP A 6 15.61 -17.72 -5.20
CA TRP A 6 15.17 -17.00 -6.40
C TRP A 6 16.35 -16.35 -7.13
N LEU A 7 17.24 -15.66 -6.41
CA LEU A 7 18.37 -14.96 -7.05
C LEU A 7 19.30 -15.94 -7.77
N PHE A 8 19.62 -17.06 -7.13
CA PHE A 8 20.44 -18.11 -7.71
C PHE A 8 19.78 -18.81 -8.91
N GLN A 9 18.45 -18.97 -8.90
CA GLN A 9 17.71 -19.63 -9.98
C GLN A 9 17.28 -18.70 -11.12
N SER A 10 17.41 -17.38 -10.93
CA SER A 10 17.11 -16.39 -11.96
C SER A 10 18.22 -16.31 -13.01
N ASP A 11 17.97 -15.59 -14.10
CA ASP A 11 18.96 -15.35 -15.15
C ASP A 11 20.20 -14.58 -14.66
N LEU A 12 20.13 -13.96 -13.47
CA LEU A 12 21.27 -13.31 -12.83
C LEU A 12 22.29 -14.35 -12.32
N ASN A 13 21.83 -15.52 -11.83
CA ASN A 13 22.67 -16.59 -11.29
C ASN A 13 23.69 -16.09 -10.24
N GLU A 14 23.24 -15.20 -9.34
CA GLU A 14 24.04 -14.57 -8.29
C GLU A 14 23.76 -15.19 -6.91
N TYR A 15 24.72 -15.02 -5.98
CA TYR A 15 24.55 -15.41 -4.59
C TYR A 15 24.01 -14.25 -3.75
N TRP A 16 23.09 -14.54 -2.85
CA TRP A 16 22.50 -13.55 -1.96
C TRP A 16 23.51 -13.01 -0.96
N SER A 17 23.68 -11.69 -0.95
CA SER A 17 24.53 -10.97 -0.04
C SER A 17 23.74 -10.39 1.14
N VAL A 18 24.45 -9.93 2.18
CA VAL A 18 23.84 -9.15 3.27
C VAL A 18 23.27 -7.83 2.72
N GLY A 19 23.88 -7.25 1.68
CA GLY A 19 23.40 -6.05 1.01
C GLY A 19 22.02 -6.23 0.39
N ASP A 20 21.73 -7.40 -0.17
CA ASP A 20 20.41 -7.69 -0.75
C ASP A 20 19.31 -7.70 0.31
N THR A 21 19.60 -8.27 1.48
CA THR A 21 18.68 -8.22 2.63
C THR A 21 18.39 -6.78 3.04
N ILE A 22 19.43 -5.94 3.13
CA ILE A 22 19.30 -4.54 3.53
C ILE A 22 18.46 -3.78 2.49
N ASN A 23 18.75 -3.92 1.20
CA ASN A 23 18.00 -3.27 0.13
C ASN A 23 16.53 -3.68 0.12
N VAL A 24 16.23 -4.98 0.20
CA VAL A 24 14.85 -5.47 0.22
C VAL A 24 14.08 -4.95 1.44
N SER A 25 14.74 -4.77 2.59
CA SER A 25 14.09 -4.28 3.81
C SER A 25 13.55 -2.85 3.69
N ILE A 26 14.13 -2.04 2.81
CA ILE A 26 13.67 -0.66 2.51
C ILE A 26 12.88 -0.56 1.19
N GLY A 27 12.58 -1.71 0.56
CA GLY A 27 11.82 -1.77 -0.68
C GLY A 27 12.61 -1.49 -1.96
N GLN A 28 13.94 -1.63 -1.92
CA GLN A 28 14.86 -1.44 -3.04
C GLN A 28 15.46 -2.78 -3.53
N GLY A 29 16.37 -2.70 -4.50
CA GLY A 29 17.05 -3.85 -5.07
C GLY A 29 16.11 -4.65 -5.99
N HIS A 30 16.07 -5.97 -5.81
CA HIS A 30 15.27 -6.85 -6.68
C HIS A 30 13.77 -6.88 -6.34
N LEU A 31 13.31 -6.13 -5.33
CA LEU A 31 11.91 -6.13 -4.93
C LEU A 31 11.08 -5.26 -5.89
N LEU A 32 10.24 -5.89 -6.70
CA LEU A 32 9.24 -5.22 -7.52
C LEU A 32 7.83 -5.59 -7.05
N CYS A 33 6.93 -4.62 -7.13
CA CYS A 33 5.51 -4.82 -6.82
C CYS A 33 4.62 -3.93 -7.69
N THR A 34 3.42 -4.40 -7.98
CA THR A 34 2.41 -3.61 -8.68
C THR A 34 1.64 -2.72 -7.71
N PRO A 35 1.02 -1.61 -8.17
CA PRO A 35 0.15 -0.80 -7.33
C PRO A 35 -0.96 -1.60 -6.63
N LEU A 36 -1.52 -2.62 -7.30
CA LEU A 36 -2.54 -3.50 -6.71
C LEU A 36 -1.96 -4.38 -5.58
N GLN A 37 -0.72 -4.88 -5.72
CA GLN A 37 -0.05 -5.62 -4.65
C GLN A 37 0.25 -4.70 -3.45
N MET A 38 0.70 -3.47 -3.68
CA MET A 38 0.89 -2.47 -2.62
C MET A 38 -0.41 -2.10 -1.93
N LEU A 39 -1.50 -1.94 -2.70
CA LEU A 39 -2.82 -1.68 -2.15
C LEU A 39 -3.29 -2.82 -1.25
N ASN A 40 -3.11 -4.08 -1.68
CA ASN A 40 -3.43 -5.24 -0.86
C ASN A 40 -2.64 -5.29 0.45
N GLY A 41 -1.34 -4.96 0.41
CA GLY A 41 -0.51 -4.86 1.62
C GLY A 41 -1.04 -3.78 2.57
N THR A 42 -1.39 -2.63 2.02
CA THR A 42 -1.96 -1.49 2.77
C THR A 42 -3.30 -1.84 3.40
N VAL A 43 -4.22 -2.42 2.63
CA VAL A 43 -5.53 -2.88 3.10
C VAL A 43 -5.38 -3.92 4.20
N ARG A 44 -4.40 -4.82 4.10
CA ARG A 44 -4.15 -5.83 5.12
C ARG A 44 -3.69 -5.20 6.45
N ILE A 45 -2.84 -4.18 6.39
CA ILE A 45 -2.43 -3.40 7.57
C ILE A 45 -3.63 -2.63 8.14
N ALA A 46 -4.37 -1.92 7.29
CA ALA A 46 -5.57 -1.17 7.67
C ALA A 46 -6.58 -2.07 8.40
N ASN A 47 -6.86 -3.25 7.86
CA ASN A 47 -7.79 -4.24 8.42
C ASN A 47 -7.20 -5.12 9.53
N ARG A 48 -6.03 -4.77 10.09
CA ARG A 48 -5.42 -5.48 11.23
C ARG A 48 -5.18 -6.97 10.95
N GLY A 49 -4.89 -7.30 9.69
CA GLY A 49 -4.41 -8.61 9.24
C GLY A 49 -5.32 -9.31 8.23
N THR A 50 -6.59 -8.92 8.12
CA THR A 50 -7.48 -9.55 7.13
C THR A 50 -7.14 -9.08 5.72
N LEU A 51 -6.78 -10.04 4.85
CA LEU A 51 -6.61 -9.82 3.42
C LEU A 51 -7.91 -10.21 2.71
N TRP A 52 -8.49 -9.27 1.98
CA TRP A 52 -9.68 -9.48 1.17
C TRP A 52 -9.32 -9.78 -0.28
N ARG A 53 -10.16 -10.55 -0.98
CA ARG A 53 -10.03 -10.77 -2.41
C ARG A 53 -10.35 -9.47 -3.17
N PRO A 54 -9.39 -8.88 -3.91
CA PRO A 54 -9.67 -7.68 -4.71
C PRO A 54 -10.63 -8.04 -5.84
N ARG A 55 -11.63 -7.17 -6.07
CA ARG A 55 -12.62 -7.35 -7.13
C ARG A 55 -13.08 -6.00 -7.66
N VAL A 56 -13.43 -6.00 -8.93
CA VAL A 56 -14.01 -4.83 -9.63
C VAL A 56 -15.53 -5.00 -9.81
N ILE A 57 -16.01 -6.26 -9.87
CA ILE A 57 -17.42 -6.57 -10.11
C ILE A 57 -18.15 -6.75 -8.77
N LYS A 58 -19.21 -5.96 -8.54
CA LYS A 58 -20.12 -6.06 -7.37
C LYS A 58 -21.24 -7.08 -7.60
N ALA A 59 -21.90 -7.01 -8.76
CA ALA A 59 -22.99 -7.90 -9.15
C ALA A 59 -23.10 -8.03 -10.68
N LEU A 60 -23.78 -9.07 -11.15
CA LEU A 60 -24.30 -9.19 -12.51
C LEU A 60 -25.79 -8.85 -12.50
N LEU A 61 -26.21 -8.03 -13.47
CA LEU A 61 -27.60 -7.64 -13.67
C LEU A 61 -28.14 -8.26 -14.97
N ASP A 62 -29.44 -8.55 -15.03
CA ASP A 62 -30.14 -8.88 -16.27
C ASP A 62 -30.52 -7.61 -17.06
N GLU A 63 -31.22 -7.78 -18.18
CA GLU A 63 -31.63 -6.66 -19.05
C GLU A 63 -32.64 -5.73 -18.35
N GLU A 64 -33.40 -6.25 -17.38
CA GLU A 64 -34.37 -5.53 -16.57
C GLU A 64 -33.74 -4.86 -15.33
N GLY A 65 -32.45 -5.09 -15.06
CA GLY A 65 -31.72 -4.51 -13.94
C GLY A 65 -31.82 -5.31 -12.63
N ASN A 66 -32.37 -6.52 -12.64
CA ASN A 66 -32.42 -7.39 -11.46
C ASN A 66 -31.06 -8.06 -11.23
N VAL A 67 -30.72 -8.28 -9.95
CA VAL A 67 -29.48 -8.95 -9.57
C VAL A 67 -29.55 -10.44 -9.91
N VAL A 68 -28.78 -10.87 -10.90
CA VAL A 68 -28.60 -12.27 -11.29
C VAL A 68 -27.62 -12.96 -10.34
N ARG A 69 -26.56 -12.24 -9.94
CA ARG A 69 -25.53 -12.77 -9.06
C ARG A 69 -24.80 -11.66 -8.33
N GLU A 70 -24.62 -11.83 -7.02
CA GLU A 70 -23.81 -10.94 -6.20
C GLU A 70 -22.42 -11.53 -5.90
N PHE A 71 -21.44 -10.66 -5.65
CA PHE A 71 -20.08 -11.03 -5.27
C PHE A 71 -19.67 -10.39 -3.94
N PRO A 72 -20.14 -10.94 -2.79
CA PRO A 72 -19.92 -10.33 -1.47
C PRO A 72 -18.45 -10.43 -1.03
N PRO A 73 -17.94 -9.48 -0.20
CA PRO A 73 -16.57 -9.48 0.35
C PRO A 73 -16.10 -10.88 0.77
N GLN A 74 -14.97 -11.34 0.22
CA GLN A 74 -14.43 -12.67 0.52
C GLN A 74 -13.04 -12.55 1.17
N PRO A 75 -12.87 -13.00 2.43
CA PRO A 75 -11.55 -13.02 3.05
C PRO A 75 -10.71 -14.12 2.41
N LEU A 76 -9.47 -13.80 2.04
CA LEU A 76 -8.48 -14.75 1.56
C LEU A 76 -7.62 -15.30 2.70
N GLN A 77 -7.25 -14.43 3.63
CA GLN A 77 -6.46 -14.76 4.81
C GLN A 77 -6.90 -13.90 5.97
N THR A 78 -6.90 -14.49 7.17
CA THR A 78 -7.20 -13.82 8.44
C THR A 78 -6.07 -14.08 9.42
N GLN A 79 -6.16 -13.53 10.63
CA GLN A 79 -5.17 -13.74 11.70
C GLN A 79 -5.18 -15.19 12.22
N PRO A 80 -4.05 -15.72 12.73
CA PRO A 80 -2.72 -15.08 12.77
C PRO A 80 -2.05 -15.05 11.38
N LEU A 81 -1.32 -13.98 11.05
CA LEU A 81 -0.52 -13.99 9.81
C LEU A 81 0.72 -14.83 10.05
N VAL A 82 0.96 -15.84 9.22
CA VAL A 82 2.19 -16.63 9.29
C VAL A 82 3.19 -16.07 8.29
N ALA A 83 4.41 -15.80 8.74
CA ALA A 83 5.51 -15.38 7.89
C ALA A 83 5.76 -16.43 6.80
N SER A 84 6.31 -16.02 5.66
CA SER A 84 6.51 -16.90 4.50
C SER A 84 7.42 -18.10 4.76
N ASN A 85 8.27 -18.03 5.80
CA ASN A 85 9.11 -19.14 6.24
C ASN A 85 8.39 -20.12 7.19
N GLY A 86 7.16 -19.82 7.63
CA GLY A 86 6.41 -20.63 8.59
C GLY A 86 6.88 -20.50 10.04
N LEU A 87 7.88 -19.67 10.32
CA LEU A 87 8.59 -19.65 11.62
C LEU A 87 8.14 -18.53 12.56
N ALA A 88 7.39 -17.55 12.06
CA ALA A 88 6.93 -16.42 12.84
C ALA A 88 5.46 -16.12 12.55
N THR A 89 4.73 -15.69 13.57
CA THR A 89 3.41 -15.11 13.41
C THR A 89 3.48 -13.60 13.58
N ILE A 90 2.76 -12.86 12.74
CA ILE A 90 2.57 -11.42 12.89
C ILE A 90 1.21 -11.23 13.55
N ASP A 91 1.25 -11.10 14.87
CA ASP A 91 0.05 -10.87 15.66
C ASP A 91 -0.51 -9.45 15.43
N ARG A 92 -1.75 -9.25 15.87
CA ARG A 92 -2.46 -7.98 15.73
C ARG A 92 -1.69 -6.81 16.36
N GLU A 93 -1.04 -7.01 17.50
CA GLU A 93 -0.29 -5.97 18.21
C GLU A 93 0.85 -5.39 17.36
N HIS A 94 1.57 -6.23 16.61
CA HIS A 94 2.60 -5.77 15.68
C HIS A 94 2.02 -4.91 14.56
N LEU A 95 0.82 -5.24 14.08
CA LEU A 95 0.14 -4.42 13.05
C LEU A 95 -0.33 -3.09 13.61
N GLU A 96 -0.71 -3.00 14.88
CA GLU A 96 -1.03 -1.71 15.52
C GLU A 96 0.22 -0.82 15.60
N VAL A 97 1.41 -1.36 15.88
CA VAL A 97 2.66 -0.60 15.82
C VAL A 97 2.91 -0.03 14.41
N VAL A 98 2.67 -0.84 13.37
CA VAL A 98 2.80 -0.37 11.97
C VAL A 98 1.77 0.71 11.65
N ARG A 99 0.50 0.52 12.05
CA ARG A 99 -0.57 1.49 11.87
C ARG A 99 -0.23 2.81 12.56
N GLU A 100 0.28 2.76 13.78
CA GLU A 100 0.71 3.94 14.53
C GLU A 100 1.85 4.68 13.80
N GLY A 101 2.84 3.95 13.29
CA GLY A 101 3.88 4.54 12.43
C GLY A 101 3.32 5.23 11.18
N MET A 102 2.29 4.65 10.55
CA MET A 102 1.59 5.27 9.43
C MET A 102 0.80 6.52 9.85
N ARG A 103 0.19 6.53 11.04
CA ARG A 103 -0.47 7.72 11.56
C ARG A 103 0.54 8.85 11.82
N ARG A 104 1.63 8.52 12.50
CA ARG A 104 2.72 9.46 12.81
C ARG A 104 3.38 10.03 11.57
N THR A 105 3.41 9.27 10.46
CA THR A 105 3.90 9.79 9.18
C THR A 105 3.11 11.02 8.71
N VAL A 106 1.81 11.08 8.99
CA VAL A 106 0.94 12.22 8.64
C VAL A 106 1.04 13.34 9.68
N THR A 107 1.10 13.01 10.97
CA THR A 107 1.04 14.02 12.04
C THR A 107 2.38 14.68 12.36
N GLU A 108 3.50 13.95 12.21
CA GLU A 108 4.85 14.43 12.58
C GLU A 108 5.97 13.93 11.65
N GLY A 109 5.65 13.16 10.61
CA GLY A 109 6.64 12.55 9.71
C GLY A 109 6.66 13.11 8.28
N THR A 110 7.03 12.26 7.34
CA THR A 110 7.33 12.66 5.95
C THR A 110 6.11 13.11 5.13
N ALA A 111 4.89 12.88 5.62
CA ALA A 111 3.64 13.29 4.98
C ALA A 111 2.97 14.50 5.66
N VAL A 112 3.65 15.16 6.62
CA VAL A 112 3.15 16.40 7.23
C VAL A 112 2.90 17.45 6.14
N GLY A 113 1.73 18.08 6.21
CA GLY A 113 1.29 19.07 5.23
C GLY A 113 0.89 18.51 3.87
N GLN A 114 1.03 17.20 3.62
CA GLN A 114 0.57 16.56 2.38
C GLN A 114 -0.89 16.14 2.49
N ILE A 115 -1.31 15.61 3.64
CA ILE A 115 -2.72 15.46 3.99
C ILE A 115 -3.16 16.75 4.68
N THR A 116 -4.10 17.47 4.06
CA THR A 116 -4.44 18.86 4.38
C THR A 116 -5.65 19.02 5.30
N PHE A 117 -6.35 17.92 5.57
CA PHE A 117 -7.48 17.84 6.50
C PHE A 117 -7.14 16.91 7.68
N SER A 118 -7.80 17.15 8.82
CA SER A 118 -7.53 16.40 10.07
C SER A 118 -8.62 15.39 10.44
N ASP A 119 -9.81 15.52 9.86
CA ASP A 119 -10.98 14.68 10.12
C ASP A 119 -11.53 14.16 8.78
N PRO A 120 -11.73 12.84 8.60
CA PRO A 120 -11.31 11.78 9.50
C PRO A 120 -9.78 11.64 9.55
N PRO A 121 -9.24 11.09 10.65
CA PRO A 121 -7.82 10.82 10.76
C PRO A 121 -7.34 9.83 9.68
N ILE A 122 -6.14 10.06 9.13
CA ILE A 122 -5.54 9.23 8.07
C ILE A 122 -4.24 8.58 8.55
N GLY A 123 -4.03 7.31 8.18
CA GLY A 123 -2.71 6.67 8.24
C GLY A 123 -2.08 6.65 6.84
N ALA A 124 -0.81 7.03 6.70
CA ALA A 124 -0.14 7.04 5.40
C ALA A 124 1.35 6.67 5.47
N LYS A 125 1.94 6.41 4.30
CA LYS A 125 3.37 6.23 4.12
C LYS A 125 3.81 6.69 2.72
N SER A 126 4.86 7.51 2.67
CA SER A 126 5.54 7.86 1.42
C SER A 126 6.66 6.87 1.09
N GLY A 127 6.99 6.76 -0.20
CA GLY A 127 8.14 6.02 -0.70
C GLY A 127 8.73 6.67 -1.96
N THR A 128 10.04 6.52 -2.15
CA THR A 128 10.74 6.91 -3.37
C THR A 128 11.53 5.71 -3.85
N ALA A 129 11.20 5.21 -5.04
CA ALA A 129 11.92 4.11 -5.66
C ALA A 129 12.89 4.68 -6.70
N GLU A 130 14.18 4.54 -6.46
CA GLU A 130 15.22 5.09 -7.34
C GLU A 130 15.34 4.26 -8.62
N PHE A 131 15.64 4.89 -9.75
CA PHE A 131 15.84 4.18 -11.02
C PHE A 131 16.86 4.89 -11.92
N GLY A 132 17.26 4.19 -13.00
CA GLY A 132 18.22 4.70 -13.98
C GLY A 132 19.65 4.32 -13.65
N GLU A 133 20.61 5.10 -14.15
CA GLU A 133 22.03 4.92 -13.83
C GLU A 133 22.41 5.78 -12.62
N ALA A 134 23.15 5.20 -11.69
CA ALA A 134 23.71 5.94 -10.57
C ALA A 134 24.99 6.67 -11.01
N VAL A 135 25.09 7.96 -10.71
CA VAL A 135 26.31 8.75 -10.87
C VAL A 135 26.90 8.98 -9.48
N ASP A 136 28.17 8.58 -9.28
CA ASP A 136 28.84 8.62 -7.98
C ASP A 136 28.05 7.92 -6.85
N GLY A 137 27.39 6.82 -7.19
CA GLY A 137 26.59 6.04 -6.26
C GLY A 137 25.25 6.68 -5.87
N LYS A 138 24.80 7.70 -6.59
CA LYS A 138 23.52 8.37 -6.37
C LYS A 138 22.63 8.30 -7.60
N TYR A 139 21.37 7.97 -7.39
CA TYR A 139 20.34 8.09 -8.42
C TYR A 139 19.78 9.51 -8.41
N SER A 140 19.62 10.09 -9.60
CA SER A 140 18.96 11.39 -9.76
C SER A 140 17.45 11.26 -9.93
N GLU A 141 16.98 10.08 -10.33
CA GLU A 141 15.60 9.83 -10.72
C GLU A 141 14.89 8.91 -9.71
N GLY A 142 13.61 9.18 -9.49
CA GLY A 142 12.78 8.40 -8.58
C GLY A 142 11.33 8.26 -9.06
N HIS A 143 10.69 7.16 -8.71
CA HIS A 143 9.24 7.02 -8.78
C HIS A 143 8.65 7.40 -7.43
N ALA A 144 7.64 8.27 -7.46
CA ALA A 144 6.98 8.73 -6.25
C ALA A 144 5.83 7.79 -5.88
N TRP A 145 5.92 7.19 -4.70
CA TRP A 145 4.90 6.35 -4.11
C TRP A 145 4.26 7.03 -2.90
N PHE A 146 2.96 6.87 -2.77
CA PHE A 146 2.22 7.23 -1.57
C PHE A 146 1.12 6.21 -1.33
N SER A 147 1.05 5.67 -0.11
CA SER A 147 -0.02 4.77 0.31
C SER A 147 -0.70 5.32 1.54
N ALA A 148 -2.03 5.25 1.59
CA ALA A 148 -2.82 5.75 2.69
C ALA A 148 -4.10 4.92 2.91
N PHE A 149 -4.64 5.00 4.11
CA PHE A 149 -5.98 4.49 4.44
C PHE A 149 -6.67 5.42 5.43
N GLY A 150 -8.01 5.42 5.41
CA GLY A 150 -8.82 6.21 6.32
C GLY A 150 -10.28 5.72 6.39
N PRO A 151 -11.03 6.10 7.45
CA PRO A 151 -10.55 6.65 8.72
C PRO A 151 -9.51 5.76 9.41
N TYR A 152 -8.67 6.34 10.27
CA TYR A 152 -7.58 5.60 10.91
C TYR A 152 -8.13 4.45 11.76
N ASP A 153 -9.13 4.72 12.59
CA ASP A 153 -9.64 3.78 13.58
C ASP A 153 -10.51 2.68 12.95
N ASP A 154 -11.42 3.07 12.05
CA ASP A 154 -12.31 2.20 11.28
C ASP A 154 -12.15 2.46 9.77
N PRO A 155 -11.19 1.81 9.09
CA PRO A 155 -10.87 2.13 7.70
C PRO A 155 -11.97 1.74 6.71
N GLU A 156 -12.36 2.71 5.87
CA GLU A 156 -13.38 2.57 4.83
C GLU A 156 -12.75 2.56 3.42
N ILE A 157 -11.62 3.24 3.24
CA ILE A 157 -10.91 3.38 1.97
C ILE A 157 -9.40 3.23 2.15
N ALA A 158 -8.74 2.64 1.14
CA ALA A 158 -7.29 2.66 0.98
C ALA A 158 -6.93 3.17 -0.41
N VAL A 159 -5.87 3.96 -0.50
CA VAL A 159 -5.40 4.62 -1.73
C VAL A 159 -3.90 4.37 -1.90
N VAL A 160 -3.50 3.98 -3.11
CA VAL A 160 -2.09 3.93 -3.52
C VAL A 160 -1.93 4.78 -4.76
N VAL A 161 -0.99 5.72 -4.72
CA VAL A 161 -0.59 6.56 -5.85
C VAL A 161 0.85 6.24 -6.22
N LEU A 162 1.07 6.00 -7.51
CA LEU A 162 2.38 5.88 -8.13
C LEU A 162 2.49 6.94 -9.23
N VAL A 163 3.49 7.81 -9.13
CA VAL A 163 3.88 8.73 -10.20
C VAL A 163 5.24 8.28 -10.74
N VAL A 164 5.23 7.75 -11.96
CA VAL A 164 6.44 7.33 -12.68
C VAL A 164 7.27 8.57 -13.00
N GLY A 165 8.56 8.55 -12.68
CA GLY A 165 9.44 9.73 -12.79
C GLY A 165 9.12 10.85 -11.80
N GLY A 166 8.25 10.60 -10.82
CA GLY A 166 7.76 11.59 -9.88
C GLY A 166 8.75 12.01 -8.78
N HIS A 167 10.03 11.64 -8.86
CA HIS A 167 11.08 11.96 -7.88
C HIS A 167 10.68 11.57 -6.44
N GLN A 168 10.16 12.51 -5.63
CA GLN A 168 9.88 12.30 -4.21
C GLN A 168 8.42 11.91 -3.91
N GLY A 169 8.21 10.78 -3.22
CA GLY A 169 6.89 10.24 -2.88
C GLY A 169 5.94 11.22 -2.21
N SER A 170 6.40 11.88 -1.15
CA SER A 170 5.56 12.83 -0.40
C SER A 170 5.23 14.10 -1.19
N VAL A 171 6.10 14.56 -2.07
CA VAL A 171 5.95 15.83 -2.80
C VAL A 171 5.01 15.68 -3.99
N TYR A 172 5.06 14.56 -4.70
CA TYR A 172 4.31 14.39 -5.96
C TYR A 172 3.12 13.45 -5.84
N ALA A 173 3.27 12.31 -5.14
CA ALA A 173 2.17 11.36 -4.96
C ALA A 173 1.27 11.72 -3.75
N GLY A 174 1.83 12.35 -2.72
CA GLY A 174 1.10 12.81 -1.53
C GLY A 174 -0.07 13.74 -1.83
N PRO A 175 0.12 14.87 -2.55
CA PRO A 175 -0.97 15.78 -2.89
C PRO A 175 -2.08 15.15 -3.72
N ILE A 176 -1.75 14.19 -4.59
CA ILE A 176 -2.73 13.44 -5.38
C ILE A 176 -3.57 12.56 -4.46
N ALA A 177 -2.92 11.82 -3.55
CA ALA A 177 -3.62 11.00 -2.57
C ALA A 177 -4.53 11.86 -1.66
N ASN A 178 -4.06 13.03 -1.23
CA ASN A 178 -4.86 13.98 -0.47
C ASN A 178 -6.12 14.39 -1.21
N ARG A 179 -6.03 14.77 -2.50
CA ARG A 179 -7.22 15.15 -3.29
C ARG A 179 -8.24 14.01 -3.41
N ILE A 180 -7.78 12.77 -3.58
CA ILE A 180 -8.66 11.59 -3.65
C ILE A 180 -9.37 11.38 -2.32
N LEU A 181 -8.64 11.44 -1.21
CA LEU A 181 -9.19 11.21 0.12
C LEU A 181 -10.12 12.37 0.55
N ASP A 182 -9.72 13.61 0.29
CA ASP A 182 -10.51 14.81 0.57
C ASP A 182 -11.84 14.77 -0.19
N ALA A 183 -11.80 14.44 -1.48
CA ALA A 183 -13.01 14.23 -2.27
C ALA A 183 -13.87 13.10 -1.68
N TYR A 184 -13.27 11.96 -1.35
CA TYR A 184 -14.02 10.83 -0.77
C TYR A 184 -14.73 11.19 0.54
N PHE A 185 -14.11 11.96 1.43
CA PHE A 185 -14.68 12.28 2.74
C PHE A 185 -15.54 13.53 2.78
N HIS A 186 -15.27 14.52 1.94
CA HIS A 186 -15.87 15.86 2.05
C HIS A 186 -16.72 16.27 0.85
N GLU A 187 -16.57 15.65 -0.31
CA GLU A 187 -17.45 15.96 -1.44
C GLU A 187 -18.81 15.25 -1.32
N PRO A 188 -19.93 16.00 -1.35
CA PRO A 188 -21.27 15.41 -1.33
C PRO A 188 -21.47 14.42 -2.47
N GLY A 189 -22.08 13.27 -2.17
CA GLY A 189 -22.44 12.28 -3.18
C GLY A 189 -21.39 11.19 -3.46
N ILE A 190 -20.14 11.35 -3.00
CA ILE A 190 -19.10 10.31 -3.20
C ILE A 190 -19.22 9.19 -2.15
N ARG A 191 -19.23 9.54 -0.86
CA ARG A 191 -19.30 8.55 0.24
C ARG A 191 -20.67 7.87 0.34
N THR A 192 -21.73 8.50 -0.14
CA THR A 192 -23.13 8.06 0.05
C THR A 192 -23.61 6.96 -0.90
N ALA A 193 -22.71 6.33 -1.68
CA ALA A 193 -23.06 5.25 -2.59
C ALA A 193 -22.75 3.85 -2.00
N ASN A 194 -23.27 3.54 -0.81
CA ASN A 194 -23.43 2.16 -0.34
C ASN A 194 -24.63 2.10 0.63
N PRO A 195 -25.84 1.71 0.15
CA PRO A 195 -26.83 1.09 1.02
C PRO A 195 -26.35 -0.27 1.53
#